data_AF-A0A941FDY7-F1
#
_entry.id   AF-A0A941FDY7-F1
#
_cell.length_a   1.000
_cell.length_b   1.000
_cell.length_c   1.000
_cell.angle_alpha   90.00
_cell.angle_beta   90.00
_cell.angle_gamma   90.00
#
_symmetry.space_group_name_H-M   'P 1'
#
loop_
_entity.id
_entity.type
_entity.pdbx_description
1 polymer ?
#
loop_
_entity_poly.entity_id
_entity_poly.type
_entity_poly.pdbx_seq_one_letter_code
_entity_poly.pdbx_strand_id
1 'polypeptide(L)' 'MKKFRVTAVATNRWTKEKQNVQGTIEAASEDWARVGAKDALDVDGYNVDHIEVREDR' A
#
# COMPACT_ATOMS: atom_id res chain seq x y z
N MET A 1 -10.33 -7.75 -13.50
CA MET A 1 -9.37 -7.17 -12.54
C MET A 1 -8.61 -8.30 -11.89
N LYS A 2 -7.37 -8.07 -11.46
CA LYS A 2 -6.53 -9.06 -10.80
C LYS A 2 -6.36 -8.70 -9.34
N LYS A 3 -6.11 -9.69 -8.49
CA LYS A 3 -5.86 -9.49 -7.07
C LYS A 3 -4.36 -9.39 -6.82
N PHE A 4 -3.96 -8.38 -6.07
CA PHE A 4 -2.57 -8.16 -5.68
C PHE A 4 -2.46 -8.12 -4.16
N ARG A 5 -1.46 -8.79 -3.62
CA ARG A 5 -1.05 -8.63 -2.23
C ARG A 5 -0.07 -7.47 -2.14
N VAL A 6 -0.35 -6.55 -1.24
CA VAL A 6 0.47 -5.37 -1.00
C VAL A 6 1.03 -5.42 0.41
N THR A 7 2.33 -5.15 0.52
CA THR A 7 3.01 -4.94 1.81
C THR A 7 3.65 -3.57 1.76
N ALA A 8 3.26 -2.67 2.64
CA ALA A 8 3.76 -1.31 2.71
C ALA A 8 4.37 -1.03 4.08
N VAL A 9 5.52 -0.36 4.09
CA VAL A 9 6.08 0.27 5.28
C VAL A 9 5.69 1.74 5.20
N ALA A 10 4.94 2.21 6.19
CA ALA A 10 4.45 3.57 6.21
C ALA A 10 4.62 4.21 7.59
N THR A 11 4.96 5.49 7.60
CA THR A 11 5.17 6.29 8.81
C THR A 11 3.96 7.18 9.06
N ASN A 12 3.36 7.07 10.24
CA ASN A 12 2.26 7.96 10.64
C ASN A 12 2.73 9.42 10.64
N ARG A 13 2.01 10.30 9.95
CA ARG A 13 2.43 11.70 9.77
C ARG A 13 2.49 12.48 11.08
N TRP A 14 1.65 12.14 12.05
CA TRP A 14 1.54 12.85 13.33
C TRP A 14 2.42 12.21 14.42
N THR A 15 2.31 10.90 14.63
CA THR A 15 3.04 10.21 15.71
C THR A 15 4.47 9.83 15.32
N LYS A 16 4.79 9.87 14.02
CA LYS A 16 6.08 9.41 13.44
C LYS A 16 6.37 7.93 13.66
N GLU A 17 5.37 7.15 14.07
CA GLU A 17 5.50 5.72 14.24
C GLU A 17 5.49 5.00 12.88
N LYS A 18 6.39 4.04 12.73
CA LYS A 18 6.44 3.17 11.55
C LYS A 18 5.52 1.98 11.73
N GLN A 19 4.72 1.71 10.71
CA GLN A 19 3.84 0.56 10.65
C GLN A 19 4.07 -0.25 9.37
N ASN A 20 3.94 -1.56 9.51
CA ASN A 20 3.90 -2.48 8.39
C ASN A 20 2.44 -2.80 8.09
N VAL A 21 1.93 -2.28 6.98
CA VAL A 21 0.55 -2.49 6.53
C VAL A 21 0.57 -3.57 5.46
N GLN A 22 -0.26 -4.59 5.65
CA GLN A 22 -0.45 -5.65 4.67
C GLN A 22 -1.92 -5.71 4.27
N GLY A 23 -2.17 -5.86 2.97
CA GLY A 23 -3.53 -5.93 2.45
C GLY A 23 -3.58 -6.56 1.07
N THR A 24 -4.79 -6.72 0.56
CA THR A 24 -5.03 -7.13 -0.83
C THR A 24 -5.83 -6.05 -1.54
N ILE A 25 -5.43 -5.72 -2.76
CA ILE A 25 -6.11 -4.74 -3.61
C ILE A 25 -6.45 -5.40 -4.95
N GLU A 26 -7.64 -5.10 -5.48
CA GLU A 26 -8.00 -5.48 -6.84
C GLU A 26 -7.64 -4.34 -7.79
N ALA A 27 -6.83 -4.63 -8.81
CA ALA A 27 -6.37 -3.63 -9.76
C ALA A 27 -6.23 -4.21 -11.16
N ALA A 28 -6.04 -3.34 -12.16
CA ALA A 28 -5.76 -3.78 -13.54
C ALA A 28 -4.31 -4.28 -13.71
N SER A 29 -3.37 -3.72 -12.96
CA SER A 29 -1.93 -4.05 -12.99
C SER A 29 -1.26 -3.80 -11.63
N GLU A 30 -0.01 -4.25 -11.49
CA GLU A 30 0.81 -3.99 -10.29
C GLU A 30 1.04 -2.49 -10.04
N ASP A 31 1.24 -1.70 -11.08
CA ASP A 31 1.37 -0.24 -10.97
C ASP A 31 0.10 0.39 -10.39
N TRP A 32 -1.07 -0.02 -10.87
CA TRP A 32 -2.35 0.47 -10.34
C TRP A 32 -2.57 0.02 -8.89
N ALA A 33 -2.16 -1.20 -8.54
CA ALA A 33 -2.20 -1.69 -7.16
C ALA A 33 -1.27 -0.87 -6.24
N ARG A 34 -0.08 -0.50 -6.73
CA ARG A 34 0.88 0.34 -5.98
C ARG A 34 0.33 1.75 -5.78
N VAL A 35 -0.22 2.37 -6.82
CA VAL A 35 -0.83 3.70 -6.73
C VAL A 35 -2.00 3.68 -5.76
N GLY A 36 -2.94 2.73 -5.91
CA GLY A 36 -4.11 2.64 -5.03
C GLY A 36 -3.76 2.42 -3.56
N ALA A 37 -2.77 1.58 -3.28
CA ALA A 37 -2.31 1.37 -1.90
C ALA A 37 -1.59 2.60 -1.32
N LYS A 38 -0.84 3.35 -2.13
CA LYS A 38 -0.22 4.60 -1.68
C LYS A 38 -1.27 5.66 -1.36
N ASP A 39 -2.28 5.79 -2.22
CA ASP A 39 -3.36 6.76 -2.06
C ASP A 39 -4.19 6.46 -0.80
N ALA A 40 -4.52 5.19 -0.57
CA ALA A 40 -5.22 4.77 0.65
C ALA A 40 -4.43 5.10 1.92
N LEU A 41 -3.12 4.82 1.93
CA LEU A 41 -2.26 5.14 3.08
C LEU A 41 -2.09 6.64 3.29
N ASP A 42 -2.03 7.44 2.23
CA ASP A 42 -1.94 8.90 2.34
C ASP A 42 -3.24 9.50 2.90
N VAL A 43 -4.40 8.98 2.49
CA VAL A 43 -5.73 9.34 3.05
C VAL A 43 -5.82 9.00 4.53
N ASP A 44 -5.28 7.85 4.94
CA ASP A 44 -5.18 7.44 6.35
C ASP A 44 -4.10 8.23 7.14
N GLY A 45 -3.38 9.13 6.46
CA GLY A 45 -2.38 10.02 7.06
C GLY A 45 -1.04 9.35 7.33
N TYR A 46 -0.73 8.29 6.58
CA TYR A 46 0.58 7.66 6.56
C TYR A 46 1.40 8.10 5.35
N ASN A 47 2.66 8.42 5.59
CA ASN A 47 3.63 8.61 4.51
C ASN A 47 4.24 7.24 4.16
N VAL A 48 4.06 6.78 2.93
CA VAL A 48 4.59 5.50 2.47
C VAL A 48 6.09 5.60 2.22
N ASP A 49 6.88 4.84 2.98
CA ASP A 49 8.34 4.77 2.84
C ASP A 49 8.74 3.70 1.80
N HIS A 50 8.06 2.56 1.83
CA HIS A 50 8.32 1.42 0.94
C HIS A 50 7.03 0.66 0.64
N ILE A 51 6.92 0.12 -0.58
CA ILE A 51 5.76 -0.66 -1.00
C ILE A 51 6.16 -1.79 -1.96
N GLU A 52 5.81 -3.01 -1.58
CA GLU A 52 5.91 -4.21 -2.39
C GLU A 52 4.52 -4.65 -2.84
N VAL A 53 4.40 -5.04 -4.11
CA VAL A 53 3.17 -5.55 -4.71
C VAL A 53 3.49 -6.89 -5.36
N ARG A 54 2.65 -7.89 -5.15
CA ARG A 54 2.74 -9.21 -5.80
C ARG A 54 1.37 -9.65 -6.29
N GLU A 55 1.27 -10.10 -7.53
CA GLU A 55 0.06 -10.73 -8.08
C GLU A 55 -0.25 -12.02 -7.30
N ASP A 56 -1.46 -12.13 -6.74
CA ASP A 56 -1.95 -13.36 -6.11
C ASP A 56 -2.55 -14.22 -7.23
N ARG A 57 -1.75 -15.15 -7.77
CA ARG A 57 -2.09 -16.03 -8.92
C ARG A 57 -2.81 -17.30 -8.50
#